data_AF-A0A9E3RAT8-F1
#
_entry.id   AF-A0A9E3RAT8-F1
#
_cell.length_a   1.000
_cell.length_b   1.000
_cell.length_c   1.000
_cell.angle_alpha   90.00
_cell.angle_beta   90.00
_cell.angle_gamma   90.00
#
_symmetry.space_group_name_H-M   'P 1'
#
loop_
_entity.id
_entity.type
_entity.pdbx_description
1 polymer ?
#
loop_
_entity_poly.entity_id
_entity_poly.type
_entity_poly.pdbx_seq_one_letter_code
_entity_poly.pdbx_strand_id
1 'polypeptide(L)'
;MRAAVLQPGRLTAPGRWSTTLTLPFDAVRSAGLRALGPRAAFLWRDRERRVALLGAAQLTLAAAATLLAPVWLLTWSPLVLGVPHLLADVRYLVLQPGLHRARRVRWVGGSLLAVAAVLPGVPAAAALALALAWCTRAALSWKLAVTAACGAAAALAFRYELASQLALVHGHNLVALWLWWRLRPRGLRSAVVPLTALLGLAVVVALAPLVPAWGLASVGSTSLDALATQYAPDLAPALAQRVLLAFCFLQAVHYAAWLRLIPEDARERAAPRPFRASLAALLADVPAPALAAVLLIGVGLAGWGLLDTAGARLGYLTLAGFHGALELGVLTYFALQERAC
;
A
#
# COMPACT_ATOMS: atom_id res chain seq x y z
N MET A 1 -2.58 16.30 -11.01
CA MET A 1 -2.14 16.57 -9.62
C MET A 1 -0.98 17.58 -9.56
N ARG A 2 -0.77 18.43 -10.58
CA ARG A 2 0.49 19.20 -10.74
C ARG A 2 0.74 20.34 -9.73
N ALA A 3 -0.19 20.67 -8.84
CA ALA A 3 -0.01 21.84 -7.95
C ALA A 3 -0.68 21.76 -6.57
N ALA A 4 -1.16 20.59 -6.12
CA ALA A 4 -1.30 20.37 -4.68
C ALA A 4 0.10 20.05 -4.15
N VAL A 5 0.99 21.03 -4.24
CA VAL A 5 2.33 20.98 -3.66
C VAL A 5 2.11 20.66 -2.20
N LEU A 6 2.56 19.47 -1.79
CA LEU A 6 2.67 19.06 -0.39
C LEU A 6 3.23 20.26 0.38
N GLN A 7 2.37 21.01 1.07
CA GLN A 7 2.86 22.16 1.80
C GLN A 7 3.69 21.61 2.95
N PRO A 8 4.98 21.99 3.05
CA PRO A 8 5.80 21.52 4.15
C PRO A 8 5.13 21.93 5.45
N GLY A 9 4.69 20.95 6.24
CA GLY A 9 4.37 21.18 7.63
C GLY A 9 5.59 21.80 8.30
N ARG A 10 5.40 22.88 9.07
CA ARG A 10 6.49 23.43 9.89
C ARG A 10 6.97 22.31 10.81
N LEU A 11 8.19 21.84 10.60
CA LEU A 11 8.81 20.83 11.46
C LEU A 11 9.01 21.44 12.84
N THR A 12 8.23 21.00 13.83
CA THR A 12 8.52 21.29 15.23
C THR A 12 9.78 20.54 15.63
N ALA A 13 10.62 21.15 16.47
CA ALA A 13 11.82 20.49 16.97
C ALA A 13 11.39 19.21 17.70
N PRO A 14 11.90 18.03 17.31
CA PRO A 14 11.43 16.78 17.87
C PRO A 14 11.94 16.67 19.32
N GLY A 15 11.08 16.19 20.22
CA GLY A 15 11.41 16.11 21.66
C GLY A 15 12.63 15.21 21.93
N ARG A 16 13.31 15.40 23.07
CA ARG A 16 14.55 14.67 23.43
C ARG A 16 14.46 13.15 23.22
N TRP A 17 13.33 12.53 23.55
CA TRP A 17 13.09 11.09 23.41
C TRP A 17 13.27 10.58 21.96
N SER A 18 12.87 11.36 20.96
CA SER A 18 12.98 10.97 19.55
C SER A 18 14.43 10.86 19.08
N THR A 19 15.31 11.70 19.63
CA THR A 19 16.73 11.71 19.31
C THR A 19 17.39 10.46 19.88
N THR A 20 17.11 10.13 21.14
CA THR A 20 17.62 8.92 21.80
C THR A 20 17.24 7.65 21.03
N LEU A 21 15.99 7.53 20.60
CA LEU A 21 15.51 6.36 19.85
C LEU A 21 16.14 6.21 18.46
N THR A 22 16.37 7.32 17.75
CA THR A 22 16.80 7.29 16.33
C THR A 22 18.31 7.38 16.12
N LEU A 23 19.07 7.80 17.14
CA LEU A 23 20.51 8.00 17.04
C LEU A 23 21.29 6.75 16.62
N PRO A 24 21.02 5.53 17.16
CA PRO A 24 21.75 4.33 16.73
C PRO A 24 21.53 4.02 15.25
N PHE A 25 20.30 4.15 14.77
CA PHE A 25 19.95 3.93 13.36
C PHE A 25 20.60 4.97 12.44
N ASP A 26 20.67 6.23 12.87
CA ASP A 26 21.36 7.27 12.13
C ASP A 26 22.88 7.05 12.11
N ALA A 27 23.47 6.53 13.19
CA ALA A 27 24.88 6.16 13.23
C ALA A 27 25.20 5.03 12.25
N VAL A 28 24.40 3.94 12.27
CA VAL A 28 24.54 2.82 11.33
C VAL A 28 24.37 3.27 9.88
N ARG A 29 23.33 4.07 9.60
CA ARG A 29 23.11 4.66 8.28
C ARG A 29 24.31 5.50 7.83
N SER A 30 24.82 6.35 8.72
CA SER A 30 25.96 7.22 8.43
C SER A 30 27.23 6.41 8.16
N ALA A 31 27.47 5.35 8.93
CA ALA A 31 28.57 4.41 8.70
C ALA A 31 28.43 3.70 7.34
N GLY A 32 27.25 3.18 7.00
CA GLY A 32 26.99 2.55 5.70
C GLY A 32 27.18 3.50 4.52
N LEU A 33 26.71 4.75 4.64
CA LEU A 33 26.92 5.77 3.61
C LEU A 33 28.40 6.13 3.44
N ARG A 34 29.17 6.19 4.54
CA ARG A 34 30.63 6.42 4.48
C ARG A 34 31.36 5.22 3.87
N ALA A 35 31.00 4.00 4.25
CA ALA A 35 31.62 2.77 3.76
C ALA A 35 31.42 2.58 2.24
N LEU A 36 30.22 2.86 1.74
CA LEU A 36 29.93 2.83 0.30
C LEU A 36 30.64 3.95 -0.46
N GLY A 37 30.97 5.04 0.23
CA GLY A 37 31.85 6.11 -0.23
C GLY A 37 31.41 6.74 -1.57
N PRO A 38 32.38 7.21 -2.38
CA PRO A 38 32.12 7.79 -3.70
C PRO A 38 31.46 6.82 -4.69
N ARG A 39 31.67 5.50 -4.53
CA ARG A 39 31.19 4.47 -5.47
C ARG A 39 29.67 4.43 -5.57
N ALA A 40 28.97 4.70 -4.47
CA ALA A 40 27.50 4.77 -4.44
C ALA A 40 26.96 6.21 -4.49
N ALA A 41 27.82 7.23 -4.66
CA ALA A 41 27.39 8.63 -4.58
C ALA A 41 26.31 8.98 -5.62
N PHE A 42 26.32 8.32 -6.78
CA PHE A 42 25.29 8.49 -7.80
C PHE A 42 23.88 8.07 -7.30
N LEU A 43 23.78 7.05 -6.45
CA LEU A 43 22.51 6.63 -5.84
C LEU A 43 22.00 7.68 -4.85
N TRP A 44 22.87 8.44 -4.21
CA TRP A 44 22.45 9.44 -3.22
C TRP A 44 22.12 10.78 -3.85
N ARG A 45 22.78 11.11 -4.97
CA ARG A 45 22.60 12.36 -5.72
C ARG A 45 21.37 12.33 -6.62
N ASP A 46 21.09 11.20 -7.27
CA ASP A 46 19.98 11.05 -8.22
C ASP A 46 18.84 10.25 -7.58
N ARG A 47 17.77 10.95 -7.16
CA ARG A 47 16.57 10.35 -6.57
C ARG A 47 15.91 9.36 -7.53
N GLU A 48 15.79 9.71 -8.81
CA GLU A 48 15.08 8.88 -9.78
C GLU A 48 15.80 7.54 -9.95
N ARG A 49 17.12 7.57 -10.17
CA ARG A 49 17.93 6.34 -10.26
C ARG A 49 17.84 5.49 -9.00
N ARG A 50 17.86 6.12 -7.82
CA ARG A 50 17.75 5.40 -6.54
C ARG A 50 16.40 4.72 -6.37
N VAL A 51 15.32 5.45 -6.62
CA VAL A 51 13.95 4.91 -6.52
C VAL A 51 13.78 3.77 -7.52
N ALA A 52 14.27 3.95 -8.75
CA ALA A 52 14.23 2.92 -9.79
C ALA A 52 14.99 1.64 -9.39
N LEU A 53 16.25 1.76 -8.96
CA LEU A 53 17.08 0.62 -8.56
C LEU A 53 16.53 -0.09 -7.32
N LEU A 54 16.22 0.66 -6.27
CA LEU A 54 15.69 0.08 -5.04
C LEU A 54 14.31 -0.53 -5.26
N GLY A 55 13.48 0.08 -6.10
CA GLY A 55 12.19 -0.47 -6.51
C GLY A 55 12.35 -1.79 -7.25
N ALA A 56 13.18 -1.82 -8.29
CA ALA A 56 13.45 -3.06 -9.02
C ALA A 56 13.97 -4.16 -8.09
N ALA A 57 14.95 -3.87 -7.23
CA ALA A 57 15.48 -4.83 -6.27
C ALA A 57 14.41 -5.36 -5.29
N GLN A 58 13.54 -4.49 -4.78
CA GLN A 58 12.44 -4.89 -3.90
C GLN A 58 11.41 -5.77 -4.61
N LEU A 59 11.09 -5.48 -5.88
CA LEU A 59 10.15 -6.28 -6.66
C LEU A 59 10.74 -7.66 -7.04
N THR A 60 12.04 -7.72 -7.33
CA THR A 60 12.75 -8.99 -7.51
C THR A 60 12.74 -9.82 -6.22
N LEU A 61 13.03 -9.19 -5.07
CA LEU A 61 12.95 -9.86 -3.77
C LEU A 61 11.53 -10.30 -3.44
N ALA A 62 10.51 -9.50 -3.78
CA ALA A 62 9.11 -9.88 -3.62
C ALA A 62 8.77 -11.13 -4.45
N ALA A 63 9.17 -11.17 -5.73
CA ALA A 63 8.96 -12.35 -6.57
C ALA A 63 9.67 -13.59 -6.01
N ALA A 64 10.93 -13.44 -5.60
CA ALA A 64 11.68 -14.52 -4.98
C ALA A 64 11.03 -15.01 -3.68
N ALA A 65 10.59 -14.10 -2.81
CA ALA A 65 9.93 -14.46 -1.56
C ALA A 65 8.54 -15.08 -1.78
N THR A 66 7.78 -14.66 -2.80
CA THR A 66 6.51 -15.31 -3.18
C THR A 66 6.74 -16.73 -3.66
N LEU A 67 7.84 -16.98 -4.38
CA LEU A 67 8.18 -18.31 -4.86
C LEU A 67 8.71 -19.20 -3.73
N LEU A 68 9.60 -18.68 -2.89
CA LEU A 68 10.29 -19.46 -1.87
C LEU A 68 9.51 -19.60 -0.56
N ALA A 69 8.71 -18.60 -0.18
CA ALA A 69 8.03 -18.57 1.12
C ALA A 69 6.63 -17.90 1.06
N PRO A 70 5.73 -18.34 0.16
CA PRO A 70 4.43 -17.70 -0.03
C PRO A 70 3.56 -17.71 1.22
N VAL A 71 3.56 -18.81 1.98
CA VAL A 71 2.73 -18.91 3.20
C VAL A 71 3.21 -17.94 4.26
N TRP A 72 4.52 -17.75 4.42
CA TRP A 72 5.08 -16.72 5.31
C TRP A 72 4.68 -15.32 4.85
N LEU A 73 4.74 -15.03 3.55
CA LEU A 73 4.28 -13.74 3.04
C LEU A 73 2.77 -13.54 3.23
N LEU A 74 1.94 -14.54 3.03
CA LEU A 74 0.48 -14.45 3.16
C LEU A 74 0.02 -14.37 4.62
N THR A 75 0.84 -14.84 5.57
CA THR A 75 0.51 -14.86 7.00
C THR A 75 1.17 -13.74 7.79
N TRP A 76 2.50 -13.62 7.74
CA TRP A 76 3.27 -12.72 8.59
C TRP A 76 3.46 -11.32 7.99
N SER A 77 3.56 -11.20 6.66
CA SER A 77 3.76 -9.88 6.06
C SER A 77 2.62 -8.90 6.39
N PRO A 78 1.33 -9.28 6.40
CA PRO A 78 0.26 -8.37 6.78
C PRO A 78 0.33 -7.96 8.26
N LEU A 79 0.77 -8.86 9.14
CA LEU A 79 0.89 -8.57 10.59
C LEU A 79 2.02 -7.59 10.89
N VAL A 80 3.14 -7.69 10.16
CA VAL A 80 4.32 -6.86 10.39
C VAL A 80 4.29 -5.56 9.58
N LEU A 81 3.88 -5.64 8.32
CA LEU A 81 3.94 -4.54 7.35
C LEU A 81 2.60 -3.87 7.12
N GLY A 82 1.50 -4.55 7.41
CA GLY A 82 0.16 -4.06 7.09
C GLY A 82 -0.22 -2.80 7.85
N VAL A 83 0.00 -2.75 9.17
CA VAL A 83 -0.31 -1.53 9.95
C VAL A 83 0.57 -0.33 9.53
N PRO A 84 1.89 -0.46 9.37
CA PRO A 84 2.71 0.59 8.75
C PRO A 84 2.21 1.03 7.36
N HIS A 85 1.71 0.08 6.55
CA HIS A 85 1.17 0.34 5.22
C HIS A 85 -0.11 1.18 5.30
N LEU A 86 -1.09 0.79 6.13
CA LEU A 86 -2.31 1.57 6.34
C LEU A 86 -2.02 3.01 6.82
N LEU A 87 -1.01 3.18 7.69
CA LEU A 87 -0.55 4.50 8.10
C LEU A 87 0.03 5.29 6.91
N ALA A 88 0.80 4.64 6.04
CA ALA A 88 1.34 5.27 4.83
C ALA A 88 0.22 5.73 3.90
N ASP A 89 -0.80 4.89 3.64
CA ASP A 89 -1.95 5.23 2.80
C ASP A 89 -2.64 6.50 3.32
N VAL A 90 -3.03 6.50 4.60
CA VAL A 90 -3.69 7.65 5.22
C VAL A 90 -2.81 8.89 5.16
N ARG A 91 -1.52 8.74 5.45
CA ARG A 91 -0.56 9.85 5.42
C ARG A 91 -0.48 10.48 4.03
N TYR A 92 -0.25 9.68 2.99
CA TYR A 92 0.06 10.18 1.66
C TYR A 92 -1.19 10.51 0.83
N LEU A 93 -2.34 9.88 1.11
CA LEU A 93 -3.59 10.14 0.41
C LEU A 93 -4.48 11.17 1.08
N VAL A 94 -4.48 11.23 2.42
CA VAL A 94 -5.46 12.04 3.17
C VAL A 94 -4.79 13.20 3.92
N LEU A 95 -3.73 12.92 4.67
CA LEU A 95 -3.11 13.93 5.54
C LEU A 95 -2.32 14.94 4.73
N GLN A 96 -1.37 14.46 3.93
CA GLN A 96 -0.46 15.27 3.15
C GLN A 96 -1.16 16.14 2.08
N PRO A 97 -2.15 15.62 1.32
CA PRO A 97 -2.94 16.46 0.42
C PRO A 97 -3.95 17.37 1.13
N GLY A 98 -4.12 17.25 2.44
CA GLY A 98 -5.01 18.10 3.24
C GLY A 98 -6.49 17.74 3.14
N LEU A 99 -6.86 16.53 2.68
CA LEU A 99 -8.26 16.11 2.55
C LEU A 99 -9.02 16.13 3.88
N HIS A 100 -8.35 15.81 4.99
CA HIS A 100 -8.89 15.91 6.36
C HIS A 100 -9.32 17.34 6.76
N ARG A 101 -8.81 18.38 6.07
CA ARG A 101 -9.16 19.79 6.30
C ARG A 101 -10.35 20.25 5.47
N ALA A 102 -10.65 19.56 4.37
CA ALA A 102 -11.80 19.91 3.53
C ALA A 102 -13.10 19.56 4.23
N ARG A 103 -13.91 20.57 4.60
CA ARG A 103 -15.16 20.41 5.38
C ARG A 103 -16.07 19.31 4.83
N ARG A 104 -16.27 19.24 3.51
CA ARG A 104 -17.11 18.21 2.86
C ARG A 104 -16.53 16.81 3.04
N VAL A 105 -15.22 16.66 2.83
CA VAL A 105 -14.53 15.37 2.95
C VAL A 105 -14.43 14.91 4.40
N ARG A 106 -14.34 15.82 5.38
CA ARG A 106 -14.30 15.45 6.80
C ARG A 106 -15.58 14.72 7.24
N TRP A 107 -16.74 15.28 6.92
CA TRP A 107 -18.02 14.69 7.29
C TRP A 107 -18.30 13.41 6.51
N VAL A 108 -18.01 13.43 5.21
CA VAL A 108 -18.28 12.30 4.32
C VAL A 108 -17.28 11.16 4.57
N GLY A 109 -15.99 11.46 4.60
CA GLY A 109 -14.91 10.48 4.78
C GLY A 109 -14.85 9.88 6.18
N GLY A 110 -15.13 10.66 7.24
CA GLY A 110 -15.19 10.13 8.60
C GLY A 110 -16.32 9.12 8.77
N SER A 111 -17.52 9.45 8.30
CA SER A 111 -18.68 8.56 8.36
C SER A 111 -18.53 7.34 7.45
N LEU A 112 -17.87 7.49 6.29
CA LEU A 112 -17.70 6.36 5.36
C LEU A 112 -16.53 5.45 5.71
N LEU A 113 -15.54 5.92 6.47
CA LEU A 113 -14.56 5.01 7.09
C LEU A 113 -15.25 4.09 8.11
N ALA A 114 -16.22 4.61 8.86
CA ALA A 114 -17.04 3.79 9.75
C ALA A 114 -17.93 2.80 8.98
N VAL A 115 -18.51 3.21 7.84
CA VAL A 115 -19.31 2.31 6.98
C VAL A 115 -18.44 1.26 6.29
N ALA A 116 -17.24 1.62 5.83
CA ALA A 116 -16.30 0.69 5.20
C ALA A 116 -15.72 -0.34 6.18
N ALA A 117 -15.84 -0.10 7.49
CA ALA A 117 -15.57 -1.11 8.51
C ALA A 117 -16.69 -2.15 8.63
N VAL A 118 -17.89 -1.87 8.10
CA VAL A 118 -19.08 -2.73 8.20
C VAL A 118 -19.43 -3.38 6.85
N LEU A 119 -19.23 -2.67 5.75
CA LEU A 119 -19.39 -3.19 4.39
C LEU A 119 -18.02 -3.58 3.84
N PRO A 120 -17.71 -4.87 3.64
CA PRO A 120 -16.49 -5.27 2.95
C PRO A 120 -16.64 -5.22 1.43
N GLY A 121 -15.52 -5.17 0.71
CA GLY A 121 -15.46 -5.43 -0.73
C GLY A 121 -15.90 -4.29 -1.65
N VAL A 122 -16.41 -4.65 -2.84
CA VAL A 122 -16.73 -3.70 -3.92
C VAL A 122 -17.82 -2.68 -3.54
N PRO A 123 -18.90 -3.04 -2.82
CA PRO A 123 -19.92 -2.05 -2.44
C PRO A 123 -19.36 -0.90 -1.60
N ALA A 124 -18.43 -1.20 -0.69
CA ALA A 124 -17.77 -0.19 0.14
C ALA A 124 -16.88 0.74 -0.67
N ALA A 125 -16.10 0.18 -1.59
CA ALA A 125 -15.28 0.93 -2.53
C ALA A 125 -16.14 1.86 -3.41
N ALA A 126 -17.25 1.34 -3.95
CA ALA A 126 -18.20 2.13 -4.73
C ALA A 126 -18.82 3.25 -3.91
N ALA A 127 -19.29 2.97 -2.68
CA ALA A 127 -19.90 3.97 -1.81
C ALA A 127 -18.93 5.12 -1.47
N LEU A 128 -17.68 4.79 -1.11
CA LEU A 128 -16.68 5.80 -0.80
C LEU A 128 -16.26 6.61 -2.03
N ALA A 129 -16.08 5.96 -3.18
CA ALA A 129 -15.79 6.64 -4.43
C ALA A 129 -16.89 7.61 -4.83
N LEU A 130 -18.16 7.21 -4.70
CA LEU A 130 -19.30 8.08 -4.96
C LEU A 130 -19.29 9.29 -4.06
N ALA A 131 -19.19 9.08 -2.75
CA ALA A 131 -19.31 10.17 -1.82
C ALA A 131 -18.17 11.19 -1.98
N LEU A 132 -16.94 10.72 -2.26
CA LEU A 132 -15.82 11.59 -2.57
C LEU A 132 -15.98 12.29 -3.93
N ALA A 133 -16.55 11.63 -4.94
CA ALA A 133 -16.88 12.27 -6.22
C ALA A 133 -17.82 13.46 -6.03
N TRP A 134 -18.85 13.31 -5.20
CA TRP A 134 -19.81 14.37 -4.89
C TRP A 134 -19.23 15.50 -4.03
N CYS A 135 -18.10 15.26 -3.34
CA CYS A 135 -17.35 16.30 -2.64
C CYS A 135 -16.54 17.22 -3.57
N THR A 136 -16.33 16.84 -4.83
CA THR A 136 -15.53 17.62 -5.80
C THR A 136 -16.30 18.79 -6.42
N ARG A 137 -15.57 19.69 -7.10
CA ARG A 137 -16.13 20.78 -7.92
C ARG A 137 -16.34 20.40 -9.39
N ALA A 138 -16.18 19.13 -9.76
CA ALA A 138 -16.35 18.68 -11.14
C ALA A 138 -17.78 18.92 -11.65
N ALA A 139 -17.91 19.04 -12.98
CA ALA A 139 -19.19 19.18 -13.66
C ALA A 139 -20.13 18.00 -13.34
N LEU A 140 -21.44 18.26 -13.36
CA LEU A 140 -22.47 17.27 -13.02
C LEU A 140 -22.38 16.03 -13.93
N SER A 141 -22.08 16.19 -15.22
CA SER A 141 -21.93 15.08 -16.17
C SER A 141 -20.88 14.07 -15.72
N TRP A 142 -19.72 14.53 -15.23
CA TRP A 142 -18.69 13.65 -14.70
C TRP A 142 -19.11 12.95 -13.40
N LYS A 143 -19.84 13.63 -12.52
CA LYS A 143 -20.37 13.02 -11.29
C LYS A 143 -21.41 11.95 -11.59
N LEU A 144 -22.28 12.20 -12.57
CA LEU A 144 -23.25 11.22 -13.05
C LEU A 144 -22.56 10.03 -13.73
N ALA A 145 -21.52 10.27 -14.54
CA ALA A 145 -20.73 9.19 -15.15
C ALA A 145 -20.06 8.29 -14.10
N VAL A 146 -19.45 8.88 -13.07
CA VAL A 146 -18.89 8.11 -11.94
C VAL A 146 -19.99 7.38 -11.18
N THR A 147 -21.16 8.00 -11.00
CA THR A 147 -22.32 7.37 -10.36
C THR A 147 -22.81 6.14 -11.13
N ALA A 148 -22.96 6.26 -12.44
CA ALA A 148 -23.32 5.13 -13.30
C ALA A 148 -22.25 4.03 -13.26
N ALA A 149 -20.96 4.39 -13.33
CA ALA A 149 -19.86 3.42 -13.28
C ALA A 149 -19.81 2.66 -11.94
N CYS A 150 -19.92 3.36 -10.81
CA CYS A 150 -19.96 2.73 -9.49
C CYS A 150 -21.23 1.88 -9.29
N GLY A 151 -22.38 2.33 -9.78
CA GLY A 151 -23.63 1.56 -9.75
C GLY A 151 -23.53 0.27 -10.56
N ALA A 152 -22.98 0.34 -11.77
CA ALA A 152 -22.73 -0.83 -12.60
C ALA A 152 -21.72 -1.80 -11.95
N ALA A 153 -20.63 -1.28 -11.37
CA ALA A 153 -19.64 -2.09 -10.67
C ALA A 153 -20.25 -2.79 -9.44
N ALA A 154 -21.09 -2.10 -8.66
CA ALA A 154 -21.80 -2.70 -7.52
C ALA A 154 -22.78 -3.79 -7.97
N ALA A 155 -23.56 -3.54 -9.03
CA ALA A 155 -24.48 -4.54 -9.60
C ALA A 155 -23.73 -5.78 -10.12
N LEU A 156 -22.59 -5.60 -10.81
CA LEU A 156 -21.74 -6.70 -11.22
C LEU A 156 -21.16 -7.46 -10.03
N ALA A 157 -20.78 -6.75 -8.95
CA ALA A 157 -20.31 -7.39 -7.73
C ALA A 157 -21.37 -8.23 -7.02
N PHE A 158 -22.63 -7.80 -7.01
CA PHE A 158 -23.73 -8.62 -6.50
C PHE A 158 -23.97 -9.89 -7.34
N ARG A 159 -23.78 -9.81 -8.66
CA ARG A 159 -23.98 -10.96 -9.56
C ARG A 159 -22.79 -11.92 -9.59
N TYR A 160 -21.58 -11.39 -9.47
CA TYR A 160 -20.32 -12.10 -9.62
C TYR A 160 -19.42 -11.84 -8.42
N GLU A 161 -19.89 -12.18 -7.22
CA GLU A 161 -19.25 -11.80 -5.95
C GLU A 161 -17.78 -12.22 -5.89
N LEU A 162 -17.48 -13.51 -6.06
CA LEU A 162 -16.11 -14.02 -6.00
C LEU A 162 -15.21 -13.38 -7.06
N ALA A 163 -15.65 -13.36 -8.32
CA ALA A 163 -14.87 -12.78 -9.41
C ALA A 163 -14.61 -11.29 -9.22
N SER A 164 -15.60 -10.54 -8.71
CA SER A 164 -15.47 -9.11 -8.43
C SER A 164 -14.56 -8.86 -7.23
N GLN A 165 -14.63 -9.72 -6.21
CA GLN A 165 -13.73 -9.65 -5.07
C GLN A 165 -12.29 -9.93 -5.49
N LEU A 166 -12.03 -10.99 -6.26
CA LEU A 166 -10.72 -11.31 -6.83
C LEU A 166 -10.20 -10.14 -7.69
N ALA A 167 -11.03 -9.62 -8.60
CA ALA A 167 -10.65 -8.47 -9.42
C ALA A 167 -10.31 -7.24 -8.58
N LEU A 168 -11.08 -6.95 -7.52
CA LEU A 168 -10.79 -5.85 -6.60
C LEU A 168 -9.49 -6.08 -5.84
N VAL A 169 -9.28 -7.28 -5.27
CA VAL A 169 -8.11 -7.54 -4.43
C VAL A 169 -6.80 -7.59 -5.23
N HIS A 170 -6.82 -8.02 -6.49
CA HIS A 170 -5.64 -7.90 -7.36
C HIS A 170 -5.49 -6.50 -7.95
N GLY A 171 -6.61 -5.88 -8.34
CA GLY A 171 -6.63 -4.57 -8.98
C GLY A 171 -6.16 -3.44 -8.06
N HIS A 172 -6.61 -3.39 -6.81
CA HIS A 172 -6.16 -2.36 -5.86
C HIS A 172 -4.67 -2.48 -5.53
N ASN A 173 -4.11 -3.70 -5.54
CA ASN A 173 -2.68 -3.86 -5.34
C ASN A 173 -1.84 -3.12 -6.39
N LEU A 174 -2.37 -2.95 -7.61
CA LEU A 174 -1.75 -2.16 -8.68
C LEU A 174 -2.00 -0.64 -8.55
N VAL A 175 -2.99 -0.22 -7.75
CA VAL A 175 -3.30 1.20 -7.53
C VAL A 175 -2.11 1.93 -6.92
N ALA A 176 -1.41 1.34 -5.95
CA ALA A 176 -0.22 1.95 -5.35
C ALA A 176 0.89 2.24 -6.37
N LEU A 177 1.13 1.32 -7.30
CA LEU A 177 2.13 1.50 -8.36
C LEU A 177 1.70 2.55 -9.38
N TRP A 178 0.41 2.55 -9.75
CA TRP A 178 -0.17 3.57 -10.61
C TRP A 178 -0.11 4.97 -9.97
N LEU A 179 -0.46 5.06 -8.68
CA LEU A 179 -0.39 6.28 -7.87
C LEU A 179 1.02 6.80 -7.82
N TRP A 180 1.97 5.92 -7.44
CA TRP A 180 3.38 6.25 -7.48
C TRP A 180 3.71 6.87 -8.84
N TRP A 181 3.45 6.17 -9.96
CA TRP A 181 3.72 6.66 -11.31
C TRP A 181 3.08 8.02 -11.64
N ARG A 182 1.86 8.29 -11.20
CA ARG A 182 1.10 9.51 -11.50
C ARG A 182 1.45 10.71 -10.62
N LEU A 183 1.88 10.49 -9.39
CA LEU A 183 2.10 11.57 -8.42
C LEU A 183 3.21 12.54 -8.82
N ARG A 184 4.15 12.14 -9.68
CA ARG A 184 5.27 12.97 -10.16
C ARG A 184 5.60 12.71 -11.63
N PRO A 185 6.13 13.72 -12.35
CA PRO A 185 6.75 13.49 -13.65
C PRO A 185 7.92 12.50 -13.53
N ARG A 186 8.04 11.60 -14.50
CA ARG A 186 9.04 10.53 -14.52
C ARG A 186 9.74 10.47 -15.87
N GLY A 187 11.03 10.16 -15.86
CA GLY A 187 11.77 9.78 -17.05
C GLY A 187 11.62 8.29 -17.38
N LEU A 188 12.18 7.89 -18.52
CA LEU A 188 12.17 6.49 -18.98
C LEU A 188 12.82 5.53 -17.99
N ARG A 189 13.79 5.99 -17.18
CA ARG A 189 14.47 5.14 -16.18
C ARG A 189 13.51 4.60 -15.12
N SER A 190 12.50 5.39 -14.76
CA SER A 190 11.50 4.96 -13.78
C SER A 190 10.66 3.78 -14.30
N ALA A 191 10.56 3.59 -15.61
CA ALA A 191 9.79 2.48 -16.21
C ALA A 191 10.33 1.10 -15.84
N VAL A 192 11.58 1.00 -15.37
CA VAL A 192 12.14 -0.27 -14.88
C VAL A 192 11.30 -0.85 -13.74
N VAL A 193 10.70 -0.02 -12.88
CA VAL A 193 9.89 -0.49 -11.75
C VAL A 193 8.63 -1.23 -12.24
N PRO A 194 7.72 -0.63 -13.03
CA PRO A 194 6.55 -1.34 -13.53
C PRO A 194 6.92 -2.50 -14.45
N LEU A 195 7.99 -2.39 -15.26
CA LEU A 195 8.46 -3.52 -16.08
C LEU A 195 8.93 -4.69 -15.20
N THR A 196 9.64 -4.43 -14.11
CA THR A 196 10.06 -5.47 -13.15
C THR A 196 8.85 -6.08 -12.45
N ALA A 197 7.83 -5.29 -12.12
CA ALA A 197 6.59 -5.81 -11.56
C ALA A 197 5.88 -6.75 -12.54
N LEU A 198 5.73 -6.36 -13.81
CA LEU A 198 5.10 -7.18 -14.84
C LEU A 198 5.89 -8.47 -15.09
N LEU A 199 7.22 -8.39 -15.19
CA LEU A 199 8.07 -9.56 -15.35
C LEU A 199 7.99 -10.49 -14.14
N GLY A 200 8.06 -9.95 -12.93
CA GLY A 200 7.93 -10.71 -11.69
C GLY A 200 6.60 -11.44 -11.61
N LEU A 201 5.49 -10.78 -11.98
CA LEU A 201 4.16 -11.41 -12.04
C LEU A 201 4.15 -12.56 -13.04
N ALA A 202 4.68 -12.36 -14.25
CA ALA A 202 4.76 -13.41 -15.27
C ALA A 202 5.56 -14.62 -14.78
N VAL A 203 6.72 -14.40 -14.14
CA VAL A 203 7.57 -15.45 -13.57
C VAL A 203 6.85 -16.20 -12.45
N VAL A 204 6.20 -15.49 -11.51
CA VAL A 204 5.46 -16.09 -10.40
C VAL A 204 4.33 -16.99 -10.94
N VAL A 205 3.57 -16.51 -11.91
CA VAL A 205 2.48 -17.29 -12.53
C VAL A 205 3.01 -18.51 -13.28
N ALA A 206 4.12 -18.37 -14.00
CA ALA A 206 4.73 -19.47 -14.76
C ALA A 206 5.31 -20.57 -13.85
N LEU A 207 5.97 -20.18 -12.75
CA LEU A 207 6.65 -21.11 -11.84
C LEU A 207 5.77 -21.61 -10.69
N ALA A 208 4.53 -21.11 -10.55
CA ALA A 208 3.58 -21.51 -9.52
C ALA A 208 3.45 -23.04 -9.30
N PRO A 209 3.40 -23.89 -10.34
CA PRO A 209 3.30 -25.35 -10.14
C PRO A 209 4.48 -25.99 -9.42
N LEU A 210 5.65 -25.34 -9.40
CA LEU A 210 6.88 -25.86 -8.78
C LEU A 210 6.97 -25.53 -7.29
N VAL A 211 6.21 -24.54 -6.81
CA VAL A 211 6.28 -24.01 -5.44
C VAL A 211 6.02 -25.08 -4.35
N PRO A 212 5.04 -26.00 -4.48
CA PRO A 212 4.80 -27.02 -3.46
C PRO A 212 6.00 -27.96 -3.24
N ALA A 213 6.82 -28.16 -4.28
CA ALA A 213 7.98 -29.05 -4.22
C ALA A 213 9.16 -28.49 -3.41
N TRP A 214 9.14 -27.20 -3.04
CA TRP A 214 10.26 -26.54 -2.35
C TRP A 214 10.19 -26.56 -0.82
N GLY A 215 9.18 -27.22 -0.23
CA GLY A 215 9.17 -27.56 1.20
C GLY A 215 8.84 -26.43 2.18
N LEU A 216 8.51 -25.22 1.70
CA LEU A 216 8.06 -24.07 2.52
C LEU A 216 6.57 -23.73 2.28
N ALA A 217 5.79 -24.76 1.95
CA ALA A 217 4.38 -24.64 1.61
C ALA A 217 3.44 -24.61 2.83
N SER A 218 3.96 -24.52 4.06
CA SER A 218 3.14 -24.41 5.28
C SER A 218 3.82 -23.59 6.39
N VAL A 219 3.00 -23.00 7.25
CA VAL A 219 3.39 -22.35 8.51
C VAL A 219 2.37 -22.78 9.57
N GLY A 220 2.83 -23.53 10.59
CA GLY A 220 1.93 -24.16 11.55
C GLY A 220 0.94 -25.09 10.85
N SER A 221 -0.36 -24.91 11.11
CA SER A 221 -1.44 -25.66 10.47
C SER A 221 -1.91 -25.09 9.12
N THR A 222 -1.37 -23.95 8.68
CA THR A 222 -1.78 -23.28 7.45
C THR A 222 -0.93 -23.75 6.28
N SER A 223 -1.54 -24.41 5.28
CA SER A 223 -0.87 -24.81 4.03
C SER A 223 -1.22 -23.89 2.86
N LEU A 224 -0.37 -23.89 1.83
CA LEU A 224 -0.62 -23.14 0.59
C LEU A 224 -1.91 -23.60 -0.10
N ASP A 225 -2.17 -24.91 -0.13
CA ASP A 225 -3.37 -25.47 -0.73
C ASP A 225 -4.64 -25.04 0.02
N ALA A 226 -4.61 -25.08 1.36
CA ALA A 226 -5.72 -24.61 2.18
C ALA A 226 -6.01 -23.12 1.93
N LEU A 227 -4.96 -22.30 1.84
CA LEU A 227 -5.11 -20.88 1.49
C LEU A 227 -5.64 -20.70 0.07
N ALA A 228 -5.21 -21.51 -0.91
CA ALA A 228 -5.64 -21.40 -2.30
C ALA A 228 -7.11 -21.77 -2.45
N THR A 229 -7.54 -22.88 -1.84
CA THR A 229 -8.94 -23.31 -1.79
C THR A 229 -9.81 -22.29 -1.07
N GLN A 230 -9.35 -21.71 0.05
CA GLN A 230 -10.10 -20.66 0.73
C GLN A 230 -10.22 -19.39 -0.13
N TYR A 231 -9.18 -19.05 -0.87
CA TYR A 231 -9.09 -17.80 -1.63
C TYR A 231 -9.88 -17.83 -2.95
N ALA A 232 -9.92 -18.99 -3.61
CA ALA A 232 -10.61 -19.17 -4.88
C ALA A 232 -11.28 -20.57 -4.95
N PRO A 233 -12.34 -20.81 -4.14
CA PRO A 233 -12.92 -22.13 -3.93
C PRO A 233 -13.50 -22.79 -5.17
N ASP A 234 -13.96 -21.99 -6.14
CA ASP A 234 -14.61 -22.49 -7.36
C ASP A 234 -13.63 -22.72 -8.52
N LEU A 235 -12.33 -22.51 -8.32
CA LEU A 235 -11.31 -22.70 -9.34
C LEU A 235 -10.64 -24.06 -9.23
N ALA A 236 -10.21 -24.62 -10.37
CA ALA A 236 -9.36 -25.81 -10.37
C ALA A 236 -8.10 -25.56 -9.50
N PRO A 237 -7.60 -26.54 -8.72
CA PRO A 237 -6.55 -26.32 -7.73
C PRO A 237 -5.31 -25.60 -8.27
N ALA A 238 -4.85 -25.99 -9.47
CA ALA A 238 -3.70 -25.36 -10.12
C ALA A 238 -3.93 -23.88 -10.47
N LEU A 239 -5.16 -23.52 -10.85
CA LEU A 239 -5.53 -22.13 -11.13
C LEU A 239 -5.71 -21.34 -9.84
N ALA A 240 -6.35 -21.91 -8.83
CA ALA A 240 -6.51 -21.30 -7.51
C ALA A 240 -5.14 -20.91 -6.91
N GLN A 241 -4.16 -21.82 -6.98
CA GLN A 241 -2.80 -21.55 -6.52
C GLN A 241 -2.11 -20.45 -7.33
N ARG A 242 -2.23 -20.44 -8.67
CA ARG A 242 -1.67 -19.36 -9.51
C ARG A 242 -2.27 -18.01 -9.15
N VAL A 243 -3.59 -17.95 -8.95
CA VAL A 243 -4.32 -16.74 -8.57
C VAL A 243 -3.90 -16.25 -7.18
N LEU A 244 -3.73 -17.16 -6.21
CA LEU A 244 -3.23 -16.84 -4.88
C LEU A 244 -1.78 -16.35 -4.90
N LEU A 245 -0.89 -16.99 -5.66
CA LEU A 245 0.51 -16.56 -5.76
C LEU A 245 0.66 -15.23 -6.49
N ALA A 246 -0.15 -14.98 -7.51
CA ALA A 246 -0.25 -13.66 -8.13
C ALA A 246 -0.69 -12.61 -7.11
N PHE A 247 -1.69 -12.90 -6.28
CA PHE A 247 -2.09 -12.01 -5.17
C PHE A 247 -0.94 -11.80 -4.18
N CYS A 248 -0.27 -12.86 -3.73
CA CYS A 248 0.86 -12.78 -2.79
C CYS A 248 1.96 -11.84 -3.31
N PHE A 249 2.31 -11.98 -4.59
CA PHE A 249 3.29 -11.11 -5.23
C PHE A 249 2.79 -9.67 -5.32
N LEU A 250 1.58 -9.44 -5.83
CA LEU A 250 1.00 -8.10 -5.97
C LEU A 250 0.84 -7.39 -4.62
N GLN A 251 0.51 -8.12 -3.56
CA GLN A 251 0.47 -7.60 -2.19
C GLN A 251 1.86 -7.12 -1.73
N ALA A 252 2.92 -7.88 -2.02
CA ALA A 252 4.28 -7.47 -1.71
C ALA A 252 4.73 -6.26 -2.55
N VAL A 253 4.32 -6.18 -3.83
CA VAL A 253 4.51 -4.99 -4.68
C VAL A 253 3.81 -3.77 -4.08
N HIS A 254 2.58 -3.95 -3.60
CA HIS A 254 1.79 -2.89 -2.97
C HIS A 254 2.46 -2.36 -1.70
N TYR A 255 2.94 -3.24 -0.81
CA TYR A 255 3.73 -2.84 0.35
C TYR A 255 5.03 -2.12 -0.04
N ALA A 256 5.76 -2.60 -1.05
CA ALA A 256 6.96 -1.93 -1.54
C ALA A 256 6.63 -0.51 -2.05
N ALA A 257 5.53 -0.34 -2.77
CA ALA A 257 5.09 0.95 -3.26
C ALA A 257 4.81 1.94 -2.12
N TRP A 258 3.98 1.55 -1.14
CA TRP A 258 3.57 2.42 -0.04
C TRP A 258 4.63 2.66 1.03
N LEU A 259 5.43 1.65 1.36
CA LEU A 259 6.43 1.76 2.43
C LEU A 259 7.78 2.26 1.93
N ARG A 260 8.06 2.15 0.63
CA ARG A 260 9.34 2.58 0.05
C ARG A 260 9.20 3.59 -1.07
N LEU A 261 8.52 3.23 -2.17
CA LEU A 261 8.59 4.02 -3.41
C LEU A 261 7.97 5.40 -3.25
N ILE A 262 6.73 5.46 -2.76
CA ILE A 262 6.00 6.71 -2.53
C ILE A 262 6.73 7.58 -1.48
N PRO A 263 7.12 7.05 -0.29
CA PRO A 263 7.87 7.84 0.70
C PRO A 263 9.22 8.36 0.23
N GLU A 264 9.96 7.58 -0.56
CA GLU A 264 11.26 7.98 -1.08
C GLU A 264 11.12 9.05 -2.16
N ASP A 265 10.12 8.90 -3.03
CA ASP A 265 9.87 9.84 -4.12
C ASP A 265 9.22 11.15 -3.63
N ALA A 266 8.36 11.10 -2.63
CA ALA A 266 7.68 12.26 -2.04
C ALA A 266 8.62 13.26 -1.36
N ARG A 267 9.88 12.89 -1.10
CA ARG A 267 10.86 13.78 -0.45
C ARG A 267 11.12 15.03 -1.27
N GLU A 268 11.30 16.14 -0.57
CA GLU A 268 11.72 17.42 -1.16
C GLU A 268 13.16 17.35 -1.67
N ARG A 269 14.06 16.83 -0.83
CA ARG A 269 15.49 16.74 -1.12
C ARG A 269 15.83 15.41 -1.77
N ALA A 270 16.78 15.45 -2.72
CA ALA A 270 17.25 14.25 -3.40
C ALA A 270 18.06 13.33 -2.48
N ALA A 271 18.75 13.85 -1.47
CA ALA A 271 19.52 13.04 -0.53
C ALA A 271 18.62 12.19 0.38
N PRO A 272 19.02 10.96 0.76
CA PRO A 272 18.26 10.16 1.72
C PRO A 272 18.08 10.89 3.05
N ARG A 273 16.95 10.68 3.72
CA ARG A 273 16.62 11.31 5.01
C ARG A 273 17.16 10.48 6.19
N PRO A 274 17.74 11.10 7.24
CA PRO A 274 18.05 10.40 8.49
C PRO A 274 16.77 9.93 9.20
N PHE A 275 16.88 8.89 10.02
CA PHE A 275 15.77 8.32 10.79
C PHE A 275 15.12 9.37 11.70
N ARG A 276 15.93 10.22 12.35
CA ARG A 276 15.40 11.32 13.17
C ARG A 276 14.50 12.27 12.38
N ALA A 277 14.88 12.61 11.15
CA ALA A 277 14.10 13.52 10.31
C ALA A 277 12.88 12.81 9.71
N SER A 278 12.97 11.49 9.46
CA SER A 278 11.82 10.69 9.03
C SER A 278 10.75 10.64 10.13
N LEU A 279 11.15 10.43 11.38
CA LEU A 279 10.26 10.47 12.54
C LEU A 279 9.67 11.86 12.77
N ALA A 280 10.48 12.92 12.71
CA ALA A 280 10.00 14.30 12.84
C ALA A 280 8.96 14.65 11.75
N ALA A 281 9.21 14.24 10.51
CA ALA A 281 8.26 14.44 9.42
C ALA A 281 6.99 13.61 9.60
N LEU A 282 7.08 12.40 10.18
CA LEU A 282 5.89 11.60 10.49
C LEU A 282 5.06 12.26 11.60
N LEU A 283 5.69 12.76 12.66
CA LEU A 283 5.03 13.46 13.77
C LEU A 283 4.42 14.81 13.36
N ALA A 284 4.96 15.44 12.32
CA ALA A 284 4.37 16.65 11.74
C ALA A 284 3.06 16.37 10.99
N ASP A 285 2.92 15.15 10.43
CA ASP A 285 1.73 14.73 9.69
C ASP A 285 0.72 14.02 10.62
N VAL A 286 1.20 13.25 11.60
CA VAL A 286 0.42 12.34 12.45
C VAL A 286 0.71 12.68 13.92
N PRO A 287 -0.29 13.07 14.73
CA PRO A 287 -0.06 13.43 16.12
C PRO A 287 0.42 12.23 16.94
N ALA A 288 1.28 12.49 17.93
CA ALA A 288 1.95 11.43 18.71
C ALA A 288 1.00 10.39 19.34
N PRO A 289 -0.17 10.75 19.91
CA PRO A 289 -1.12 9.76 20.42
C PRO A 289 -1.63 8.79 19.35
N ALA A 290 -1.90 9.29 18.14
CA ALA A 290 -2.34 8.45 17.02
C ALA A 290 -1.21 7.52 16.56
N LEU A 291 0.03 8.02 16.49
CA LEU A 291 1.18 7.18 16.15
C LEU A 291 1.44 6.10 17.21
N ALA A 292 1.27 6.41 18.49
CA ALA A 292 1.36 5.43 19.58
C ALA A 292 0.27 4.36 19.45
N ALA A 293 -0.97 4.74 19.14
CA ALA A 293 -2.06 3.78 18.89
C ALA A 293 -1.74 2.87 17.70
N VAL A 294 -1.23 3.40 16.59
CA VAL A 294 -0.80 2.62 15.43
C VAL A 294 0.30 1.62 15.81
N LEU A 295 1.30 2.06 16.59
CA LEU A 295 2.36 1.18 17.07
C LEU A 295 1.83 0.05 17.97
N LEU A 296 0.93 0.38 18.90
CA LEU A 296 0.29 -0.60 19.79
C LEU A 296 -0.52 -1.64 19.01
N ILE A 297 -1.29 -1.21 17.99
CA ILE A 297 -2.04 -2.12 17.12
C ILE A 297 -1.08 -3.04 16.35
N GLY A 298 0.00 -2.49 15.78
CA GLY A 298 1.00 -3.28 15.05
C GLY A 298 1.69 -4.32 15.93
N VAL A 299 2.18 -3.91 17.11
CA VAL A 299 2.80 -4.81 18.08
C VAL A 299 1.81 -5.83 18.61
N GLY A 300 0.56 -5.43 18.87
CA GLY A 300 -0.51 -6.31 19.33
C GLY A 300 -0.85 -7.39 18.29
N LEU A 301 -0.98 -7.03 17.00
CA LEU A 301 -1.23 -7.99 15.92
C LEU A 301 -0.05 -8.95 15.71
N ALA A 302 1.19 -8.45 15.77
CA ALA A 302 2.37 -9.30 15.67
C ALA A 302 2.47 -10.27 16.86
N GLY A 303 2.19 -9.79 18.08
CA GLY A 303 2.14 -10.60 19.30
C GLY A 303 1.03 -11.64 19.27
N TRP A 304 -0.18 -11.27 18.83
CA TRP A 304 -1.29 -12.21 18.59
C TRP A 304 -0.88 -13.25 17.54
N GLY A 305 -0.20 -12.84 16.46
CA GLY A 305 0.27 -13.75 15.41
C GLY A 305 1.21 -14.86 15.89
N LEU A 306 1.96 -14.64 16.99
CA LEU A 306 2.81 -15.65 17.61
C LEU A 306 2.01 -16.74 18.33
N LEU A 307 0.78 -16.43 18.77
CA LEU A 307 -0.11 -17.35 19.49
C LEU A 307 -1.13 -17.99 18.54
N ASP A 308 -1.69 -17.19 17.62
CA ASP A 308 -2.69 -17.58 16.66
C ASP A 308 -2.54 -16.74 15.38
N THR A 309 -1.71 -17.24 14.46
CA THR A 309 -1.43 -16.57 13.19
C THR A 309 -2.68 -16.41 12.32
N ALA A 310 -3.60 -17.39 12.36
CA ALA A 310 -4.81 -17.37 11.53
C ALA A 310 -5.80 -16.31 12.03
N GLY A 311 -6.07 -16.28 13.34
CA GLY A 311 -6.93 -15.26 13.96
C GLY A 311 -6.36 -13.86 13.84
N ALA A 312 -5.06 -13.67 14.09
CA ALA A 312 -4.40 -12.37 13.93
C ALA A 312 -4.49 -11.86 12.49
N ARG A 313 -4.29 -12.75 11.50
CA ARG A 313 -4.43 -12.41 10.07
C ARG A 313 -5.86 -12.01 9.74
N LEU A 314 -6.86 -12.75 10.22
CA LEU A 314 -8.26 -12.40 10.02
C LEU A 314 -8.58 -11.02 10.63
N GLY A 315 -8.14 -10.78 11.88
CA GLY A 315 -8.32 -9.50 12.55
C GLY A 315 -7.66 -8.34 11.79
N TYR A 316 -6.45 -8.55 11.27
CA TYR A 316 -5.80 -7.59 10.38
C TYR A 316 -6.61 -7.37 9.09
N LEU A 317 -7.10 -8.42 8.43
CA LEU A 317 -7.85 -8.28 7.18
C LEU A 317 -9.18 -7.54 7.39
N THR A 318 -9.84 -7.73 8.54
CA THR A 318 -11.01 -6.93 8.93
C THR A 318 -10.63 -5.46 9.09
N LEU A 319 -9.52 -5.16 9.78
CA LEU A 319 -9.00 -3.80 9.90
C LEU A 319 -8.63 -3.20 8.54
N ALA A 320 -8.01 -3.98 7.67
CA ALA A 320 -7.55 -3.54 6.36
C ALA A 320 -8.68 -3.42 5.34
N GLY A 321 -9.86 -4.01 5.56
CA GLY A 321 -10.94 -4.06 4.56
C GLY A 321 -11.32 -2.71 3.95
N PHE A 322 -11.16 -1.60 4.68
CA PHE A 322 -11.49 -0.26 4.20
C PHE A 322 -10.44 0.36 3.26
N HIS A 323 -9.19 -0.08 3.26
CA HIS A 323 -8.11 0.69 2.63
C HIS A 323 -8.23 0.68 1.10
N GLY A 324 -8.57 -0.45 0.48
CA GLY A 324 -8.80 -0.50 -0.97
C GLY A 324 -9.92 0.45 -1.41
N ALA A 325 -10.97 0.60 -0.57
CA ALA A 325 -12.01 1.60 -0.79
C ALA A 325 -11.48 3.04 -0.67
N LEU A 326 -10.63 3.29 0.34
CA LEU A 326 -10.00 4.60 0.54
C LEU A 326 -9.16 5.02 -0.68
N GLU A 327 -8.33 4.12 -1.18
CA GLU A 327 -7.50 4.38 -2.35
C GLU A 327 -8.34 4.75 -3.57
N LEU A 328 -9.30 3.89 -3.94
CA LEU A 328 -10.18 4.10 -5.09
C LEU A 328 -11.02 5.38 -4.95
N GLY A 329 -11.47 5.69 -3.73
CA GLY A 329 -12.20 6.91 -3.46
C GLY A 329 -11.35 8.16 -3.62
N VAL A 330 -10.13 8.15 -3.10
CA VAL A 330 -9.18 9.27 -3.26
C VAL A 330 -8.74 9.43 -4.71
N LEU A 331 -8.56 8.32 -5.45
CA LEU A 331 -8.32 8.36 -6.89
C LEU A 331 -9.44 9.06 -7.64
N THR A 332 -10.68 8.67 -7.34
CA THR A 332 -11.88 9.26 -7.93
C THR A 332 -11.94 10.76 -7.64
N TYR A 333 -11.66 11.16 -6.38
CA TYR A 333 -11.59 12.55 -5.98
C TYR A 333 -10.60 13.35 -6.83
N PHE A 334 -9.34 12.88 -6.94
CA PHE A 334 -8.32 13.61 -7.68
C PHE A 334 -8.58 13.64 -9.19
N ALA A 335 -9.03 12.53 -9.77
CA ALA A 335 -9.35 12.46 -11.19
C ALA A 335 -10.45 13.47 -11.58
N LEU A 336 -11.47 13.63 -10.74
CA LEU A 336 -12.55 14.61 -10.94
C LEU A 336 -12.10 16.04 -10.63
N GLN A 337 -11.30 16.24 -9.59
CA GLN A 337 -10.81 17.57 -9.22
C GLN A 337 -9.94 18.19 -10.34
N GLU A 338 -9.18 17.37 -11.08
CA GLU A 338 -8.42 17.81 -12.25
C GLU A 338 -9.29 18.28 -13.43
N ARG A 339 -10.53 17.81 -13.52
CA ARG A 339 -11.49 18.20 -14.57
C ARG A 339 -12.25 19.48 -14.23
N ALA A 340 -12.10 20.00 -13.01
CA ALA A 340 -12.75 21.22 -12.54
C ALA A 340 -11.89 22.47 -12.73
N CYS A 341 -10.63 22.30 -13.15
CA CYS A 341 -9.68 23.36 -13.49
C CYS A 341 -9.53 23.44 -15.00
#